data_AF-A0A7C8ENV7-F1
#
_entry.id   AF-A0A7C8ENV7-F1
#
_cell.length_a   1.000
_cell.length_b   1.000
_cell.length_c   1.000
_cell.angle_alpha   90.00
_cell.angle_beta   90.00
_cell.angle_gamma   90.00
#
_symmetry.space_group_name_H-M   'P 1'
#
loop_
_entity.id
_entity.type
_entity.pdbx_description
1 polymer ?
#
loop_
_entity_poly.entity_id
_entity_poly.type
_entity_poly.pdbx_seq_one_letter_code
_entity_poly.pdbx_strand_id
1 'polypeptide(L)'
;MPTELIPPHGGKGLTCCLLEGAELAAELKKAQGLKKIDISPREKGDLIMMGIGGFSPLTGFMTKADWKGVCEKYLLADGTFWPIPVTLSASKEDAAAIAIGEEIALFDPERNEFMATMKVTEKYEITEADKKFECEKVYMGEGTKTAEEFWKIAKDDHPGVQMVMEQKAVNLAGPVKVLSEAEYPSKYAGVYMRPAESRKIFAERGWTEIAALQLRNPMHRSHEYLCKIAVEVCDGVFIHSLVGNLKPGDIPAEVRVKCIDALVKNYFVEDKVLQGGYPLDMRYAGPREALLHATFRQNYGCSRMIIGRDHAGVGDFYGMFEAQTIFDKIPKPAGGKALM
;
A
#
# COMPACT_ATOMS: atom_id res chain seq x y z
N MET A 1 15.61 1.67 -29.36
CA MET A 1 15.50 0.44 -28.56
C MET A 1 14.31 0.63 -27.64
N PRO A 2 13.43 -0.35 -27.42
CA PRO A 2 12.35 -0.19 -26.45
C PRO A 2 12.98 0.15 -25.08
N THR A 3 12.55 1.27 -24.52
CA THR A 3 13.00 1.79 -23.23
C THR A 3 12.48 0.87 -22.14
N GLU A 4 13.38 0.18 -21.43
CA GLU A 4 13.00 -0.82 -20.43
C GLU A 4 12.71 -0.13 -19.09
N LEU A 5 11.43 -0.01 -18.74
CA LEU A 5 11.00 0.46 -17.42
C LEU A 5 11.51 -0.48 -16.33
N ILE A 6 11.69 0.06 -15.12
CA ILE A 6 12.05 -0.73 -13.94
C ILE A 6 11.12 -1.95 -13.77
N PRO A 7 11.64 -3.18 -13.60
CA PRO A 7 10.78 -4.33 -13.46
C PRO A 7 9.93 -4.28 -12.18
N PRO A 8 8.69 -4.82 -12.20
CA PRO A 8 7.89 -4.97 -11.00
C PRO A 8 8.62 -5.73 -9.90
N HIS A 9 8.28 -5.40 -8.66
CA HIS A 9 8.90 -5.95 -7.47
C HIS A 9 8.66 -7.46 -7.34
N GLY A 10 9.66 -8.18 -6.84
CA GLY A 10 9.61 -9.63 -6.63
C GLY A 10 10.00 -10.49 -7.84
N GLY A 11 10.39 -9.88 -8.97
CA GLY A 11 11.02 -10.57 -10.10
C GLY A 11 10.09 -11.45 -10.95
N LYS A 12 8.76 -11.35 -10.77
CA LYS A 12 7.75 -12.16 -11.48
C LYS A 12 6.87 -11.35 -12.44
N GLY A 13 7.12 -10.05 -12.57
CA GLY A 13 6.22 -9.13 -13.27
C GLY A 13 5.04 -8.68 -12.38
N LEU A 14 4.10 -7.94 -12.96
CA LEU A 14 2.90 -7.51 -12.23
C LEU A 14 2.03 -8.73 -11.93
N THR A 15 1.62 -8.84 -10.67
CA THR A 15 0.73 -9.88 -10.18
C THR A 15 -0.60 -9.23 -9.78
N CYS A 16 -1.65 -9.42 -10.58
CA CYS A 16 -2.96 -8.83 -10.36
C CYS A 16 -3.94 -9.90 -9.89
N CYS A 17 -4.56 -9.69 -8.72
CA CYS A 17 -5.57 -10.60 -8.18
C CYS A 17 -7.00 -10.25 -8.61
N LEU A 18 -7.21 -9.13 -9.32
CA LEU A 18 -8.53 -8.69 -9.77
C LEU A 18 -9.04 -9.60 -10.89
N LEU A 19 -10.23 -10.15 -10.71
CA LEU A 19 -10.93 -10.91 -11.74
C LEU A 19 -11.69 -9.97 -12.68
N GLU A 20 -11.81 -10.38 -13.93
CA GLU A 20 -12.56 -9.66 -14.97
C GLU A 20 -13.49 -10.60 -15.74
N GLY A 21 -14.45 -10.02 -16.46
CA GLY A 21 -15.30 -10.75 -17.40
C GLY A 21 -16.06 -11.94 -16.80
N ALA A 22 -15.97 -13.09 -17.46
CA ALA A 22 -16.72 -14.29 -17.07
C ALA A 22 -16.23 -14.89 -15.73
N GLU A 23 -14.94 -14.78 -15.42
CA GLU A 23 -14.38 -15.28 -14.15
C GLU A 23 -14.91 -14.48 -12.97
N LEU A 24 -14.94 -13.14 -13.10
CA LEU A 24 -15.54 -12.26 -12.10
C LEU A 24 -17.02 -12.59 -11.85
N ALA A 25 -17.80 -12.72 -12.92
CA ALA A 25 -19.23 -13.03 -12.80
C ALA A 25 -19.48 -14.38 -12.11
N ALA A 26 -18.67 -15.39 -12.41
CA ALA A 26 -18.76 -16.71 -11.80
C ALA A 26 -18.37 -16.67 -10.32
N GLU A 27 -17.28 -15.98 -9.97
CA GLU A 27 -16.78 -15.91 -8.60
C GLU A 27 -17.69 -15.03 -7.71
N LEU A 28 -18.30 -13.97 -8.24
CA LEU A 28 -19.33 -13.18 -7.54
C LEU A 28 -20.56 -14.04 -7.19
N LYS A 29 -21.03 -14.88 -8.12
CA LYS A 29 -22.14 -15.82 -7.85
C LYS A 29 -21.78 -16.81 -6.76
N LYS A 30 -20.54 -17.33 -6.78
CA LYS A 30 -20.04 -18.24 -5.75
C LYS A 30 -19.94 -17.55 -4.39
N ALA A 31 -19.44 -16.31 -4.33
CA ALA A 31 -19.28 -15.55 -3.10
C ALA A 31 -20.57 -15.41 -2.29
N GLN A 32 -21.74 -15.35 -2.96
CA GLN A 32 -23.05 -15.29 -2.31
C GLN A 32 -23.36 -16.52 -1.42
N GLY A 33 -22.76 -17.67 -1.73
CA GLY A 33 -22.95 -18.92 -0.98
C GLY A 33 -21.83 -19.23 0.03
N LEU A 34 -20.76 -18.44 0.08
CA LEU A 34 -19.64 -18.66 0.99
C LEU A 34 -19.91 -18.04 2.36
N LYS A 35 -19.22 -18.53 3.40
CA LYS A 35 -19.18 -17.83 4.68
C LYS A 35 -18.58 -16.45 4.49
N LYS A 36 -19.32 -15.43 4.90
CA LYS A 36 -18.94 -14.03 4.82
C LYS A 36 -18.08 -13.64 6.01
N ILE A 37 -16.99 -12.91 5.74
CA ILE A 37 -16.12 -12.27 6.73
C ILE A 37 -16.06 -10.78 6.44
N ASP A 38 -16.49 -9.97 7.41
CA ASP A 38 -16.42 -8.52 7.31
C ASP A 38 -14.98 -8.04 7.44
N ILE A 39 -14.56 -7.22 6.48
CA ILE A 39 -13.23 -6.62 6.41
C ILE A 39 -13.23 -5.17 6.91
N SER A 40 -12.09 -4.76 7.44
CA SER A 40 -11.79 -3.37 7.80
C SER A 40 -11.44 -2.51 6.57
N PRO A 41 -11.49 -1.18 6.68
CA PRO A 41 -11.02 -0.26 5.64
C PRO A 41 -9.57 -0.52 5.19
N ARG A 42 -8.68 -0.86 6.13
CA ARG A 42 -7.29 -1.24 5.85
C ARG A 42 -7.21 -2.48 4.97
N GLU A 43 -7.91 -3.55 5.35
CA GLU A 43 -7.94 -4.81 4.58
C GLU A 43 -8.57 -4.61 3.20
N LYS A 44 -9.56 -3.73 3.08
CA LYS A 44 -10.12 -3.31 1.78
C LYS A 44 -9.07 -2.65 0.90
N GLY A 45 -8.32 -1.67 1.41
CA GLY A 45 -7.24 -1.02 0.67
C GLY A 45 -6.15 -2.00 0.24
N ASP A 46 -5.76 -2.90 1.14
CA ASP A 46 -4.80 -3.96 0.85
C ASP A 46 -5.30 -4.91 -0.27
N LEU A 47 -6.59 -5.32 -0.23
CA LEU A 47 -7.22 -6.12 -1.28
C LEU A 47 -7.19 -5.42 -2.64
N ILE A 48 -7.55 -4.14 -2.70
CA ILE A 48 -7.55 -3.39 -3.96
C ILE A 48 -6.10 -3.29 -4.50
N MET A 49 -5.13 -3.03 -3.64
CA MET A 49 -3.71 -2.95 -4.03
C MET A 49 -3.16 -4.31 -4.52
N MET A 50 -3.58 -5.44 -3.96
CA MET A 50 -3.29 -6.78 -4.51
C MET A 50 -4.04 -7.01 -5.83
N GLY A 51 -5.30 -6.56 -5.92
CA GLY A 51 -6.15 -6.69 -7.10
C GLY A 51 -5.51 -6.06 -8.34
N ILE A 52 -5.09 -4.79 -8.23
CA ILE A 52 -4.51 -4.03 -9.34
C ILE A 52 -3.02 -4.31 -9.56
N GLY A 53 -2.38 -5.11 -8.70
CA GLY A 53 -0.95 -5.42 -8.75
C GLY A 53 -0.03 -4.35 -8.17
N GLY A 54 -0.58 -3.36 -7.46
CA GLY A 54 0.20 -2.38 -6.70
C GLY A 54 1.04 -3.04 -5.60
N PHE A 55 0.54 -4.14 -5.03
CA PHE A 55 1.25 -4.95 -4.03
C PHE A 55 1.97 -6.18 -4.61
N SER A 56 2.29 -6.19 -5.91
CA SER A 56 3.12 -7.26 -6.47
C SER A 56 4.40 -7.46 -5.63
N PRO A 57 4.78 -8.71 -5.29
CA PRO A 57 4.24 -9.98 -5.81
C PRO A 57 3.17 -10.64 -4.92
N LEU A 58 2.57 -9.93 -3.97
CA LEU A 58 1.58 -10.53 -3.06
C LEU A 58 0.34 -11.01 -3.81
N THR A 59 -0.11 -12.22 -3.47
CA THR A 59 -1.33 -12.84 -4.01
C THR A 59 -2.39 -13.10 -2.95
N GLY A 60 -2.20 -12.60 -1.73
CA GLY A 60 -3.06 -12.90 -0.60
C GLY A 60 -2.50 -12.42 0.73
N PHE A 61 -3.25 -12.71 1.79
CA PHE A 61 -2.88 -12.32 3.15
C PHE A 61 -1.81 -13.23 3.74
N MET A 62 -0.90 -12.62 4.50
CA MET A 62 0.34 -13.22 4.97
C MET A 62 0.12 -14.40 5.92
N THR A 63 0.96 -15.42 5.76
CA THR A 63 1.16 -16.49 6.75
C THR A 63 1.77 -15.95 8.04
N LYS A 64 1.80 -16.75 9.11
CA LYS A 64 2.53 -16.34 10.33
C LYS A 64 4.03 -16.14 10.06
N ALA A 65 4.60 -16.96 9.18
CA ALA A 65 6.00 -16.87 8.79
C ALA A 65 6.30 -15.56 8.02
N ASP A 66 5.45 -15.21 7.06
CA ASP A 66 5.57 -13.94 6.32
C ASP A 66 5.41 -12.74 7.25
N TRP A 67 4.35 -12.72 8.07
CA TRP A 67 4.11 -11.65 9.03
C TRP A 67 5.33 -11.42 9.94
N LYS A 68 5.86 -12.50 10.54
CA LYS A 68 7.00 -12.42 11.46
C LYS A 68 8.27 -11.96 10.72
N GLY A 69 8.51 -12.50 9.54
CA GLY A 69 9.65 -12.13 8.69
C GLY A 69 9.62 -10.67 8.27
N VAL A 70 8.45 -10.14 7.91
CA VAL A 70 8.26 -8.73 7.52
C VAL A 70 8.52 -7.81 8.71
N CYS A 71 7.98 -8.14 9.89
CA CYS A 71 8.22 -7.39 11.11
C CYS A 71 9.72 -7.37 11.47
N GLU A 72 10.42 -8.51 11.45
CA GLU A 72 11.80 -8.57 11.95
C GLU A 72 12.85 -8.18 10.92
N LYS A 73 12.64 -8.59 9.67
CA LYS A 73 13.69 -8.67 8.66
C LYS A 73 13.36 -7.91 7.39
N TYR A 74 12.16 -7.33 7.28
CA TYR A 74 11.67 -6.75 6.03
C TYR A 74 11.58 -7.77 4.90
N LEU A 75 11.39 -9.07 5.21
CA LEU A 75 11.39 -10.15 4.22
C LEU A 75 10.16 -11.05 4.40
N LEU A 76 9.50 -11.39 3.30
CA LEU A 76 8.61 -12.56 3.23
C LEU A 76 9.39 -13.84 3.49
N ALA A 77 8.68 -14.94 3.77
CA ALA A 77 9.27 -16.25 4.03
C ALA A 77 10.09 -16.77 2.84
N ASP A 78 9.74 -16.36 1.61
CA ASP A 78 10.49 -16.71 0.40
C ASP A 78 11.74 -15.83 0.15
N GLY A 79 12.02 -14.88 1.05
CA GLY A 79 13.15 -13.96 0.98
C GLY A 79 12.90 -12.70 0.15
N THR A 80 11.68 -12.47 -0.35
CA THR A 80 11.33 -11.22 -1.04
C THR A 80 11.22 -10.07 -0.04
N PHE A 81 11.79 -8.92 -0.37
CA PHE A 81 11.65 -7.72 0.46
C PHE A 81 10.20 -7.30 0.59
N TRP A 82 9.75 -7.01 1.81
CA TRP A 82 8.44 -6.41 2.06
C TRP A 82 8.45 -5.65 3.40
N PRO A 83 8.02 -4.38 3.44
CA PRO A 83 8.29 -3.53 4.59
C PRO A 83 7.19 -3.49 5.66
N ILE A 84 5.92 -3.79 5.36
CA ILE A 84 4.83 -3.71 6.36
C ILE A 84 3.85 -4.89 6.21
N PRO A 85 3.42 -5.57 7.30
CA PRO A 85 2.54 -6.73 7.19
C PRO A 85 1.20 -6.45 6.50
N VAL A 86 0.73 -7.40 5.69
CA VAL A 86 -0.59 -7.38 5.02
C VAL A 86 -1.38 -8.58 5.52
N THR A 87 -2.25 -8.35 6.50
CA THR A 87 -2.95 -9.39 7.26
C THR A 87 -4.46 -9.15 7.28
N LEU A 88 -5.21 -10.25 7.35
CA LEU A 88 -6.67 -10.26 7.52
C LEU A 88 -7.01 -10.83 8.90
N SER A 89 -7.63 -10.03 9.75
CA SER A 89 -8.02 -10.43 11.10
C SER A 89 -9.49 -10.88 11.17
N ALA A 90 -9.76 -11.92 11.95
CA ALA A 90 -11.06 -12.53 12.21
C ALA A 90 -11.26 -12.78 13.71
N SER A 91 -12.52 -12.86 14.13
CA SER A 91 -12.84 -13.20 15.52
C SER A 91 -12.51 -14.67 15.79
N LYS A 92 -12.46 -15.07 17.08
CA LYS A 92 -12.23 -16.49 17.43
C LYS A 92 -13.37 -17.38 16.93
N GLU A 93 -14.60 -16.86 16.95
CA GLU A 93 -15.81 -17.55 16.51
C GLU A 93 -15.78 -17.78 15.00
N ASP A 94 -15.47 -16.74 14.22
CA ASP A 94 -15.34 -16.88 12.77
C ASP A 94 -14.21 -17.83 12.39
N ALA A 95 -13.04 -17.68 13.00
CA ALA A 95 -11.90 -18.55 12.74
C ALA A 95 -12.16 -20.01 13.15
N ALA A 96 -12.91 -20.26 14.22
CA ALA A 96 -13.30 -21.61 14.64
C ALA A 96 -14.27 -22.27 13.65
N ALA A 97 -15.14 -21.47 13.02
CA ALA A 97 -16.14 -21.94 12.06
C ALA A 97 -15.60 -22.18 10.63
N ILE A 98 -14.34 -21.81 10.34
CA ILE A 98 -13.72 -21.98 9.02
C ILE A 98 -12.69 -23.11 9.05
N ALA A 99 -12.79 -24.10 8.17
CA ALA A 99 -11.76 -25.13 8.02
C ALA A 99 -10.55 -24.64 7.20
N ILE A 100 -9.36 -25.19 7.47
CA ILE A 100 -8.21 -24.97 6.59
C ILE A 100 -8.51 -25.63 5.23
N GLY A 101 -8.29 -24.88 4.15
CA GLY A 101 -8.61 -25.25 2.78
C GLY A 101 -9.97 -24.73 2.29
N GLU A 102 -10.81 -24.21 3.19
CA GLU A 102 -12.12 -23.64 2.87
C GLU A 102 -12.01 -22.28 2.18
N GLU A 103 -13.01 -21.97 1.34
CA GLU A 103 -13.14 -20.67 0.71
C GLU A 103 -14.17 -19.79 1.43
N ILE A 104 -13.81 -18.53 1.64
CA ILE A 104 -14.65 -17.52 2.29
C ILE A 104 -14.86 -16.33 1.36
N ALA A 105 -15.93 -15.56 1.60
CA ALA A 105 -16.16 -14.28 0.96
C ALA A 105 -15.75 -13.13 1.88
N LEU A 106 -14.93 -12.21 1.38
CA LEU A 106 -14.50 -11.01 2.08
C LEU A 106 -15.41 -9.86 1.69
N PHE A 107 -16.02 -9.22 2.68
CA PHE A 107 -17.13 -8.30 2.48
C PHE A 107 -16.89 -6.95 3.14
N ASP A 108 -17.13 -5.87 2.40
CA ASP A 108 -17.13 -4.51 2.92
C ASP A 108 -18.53 -4.18 3.51
N PRO A 109 -18.67 -4.09 4.83
CA PRO A 109 -19.95 -3.75 5.46
C PRO A 109 -20.41 -2.31 5.19
N GLU A 110 -19.49 -1.36 4.97
CA GLU A 110 -19.82 0.05 4.72
C GLU A 110 -20.50 0.22 3.36
N ARG A 111 -20.04 -0.56 2.37
CA ARG A 111 -20.54 -0.50 0.99
C ARG A 111 -21.55 -1.59 0.64
N ASN A 112 -21.74 -2.56 1.54
CA ASN A 112 -22.55 -3.75 1.30
C ASN A 112 -22.10 -4.50 0.03
N GLU A 113 -20.80 -4.76 -0.09
CA GLU A 113 -20.15 -5.22 -1.33
C GLU A 113 -19.17 -6.38 -1.08
N PHE A 114 -19.15 -7.38 -1.96
CA PHE A 114 -18.13 -8.44 -1.95
C PHE A 114 -16.84 -7.93 -2.59
N MET A 115 -15.76 -7.87 -1.80
CA MET A 115 -14.47 -7.35 -2.25
C MET A 115 -13.55 -8.44 -2.79
N ALA A 116 -13.63 -9.66 -2.24
CA ALA A 116 -12.82 -10.80 -2.69
C ALA A 116 -13.43 -12.14 -2.27
N THR A 117 -12.99 -13.24 -2.89
CA THR A 117 -12.99 -14.56 -2.26
C THR A 117 -11.57 -14.94 -1.84
N MET A 118 -11.45 -15.77 -0.81
CA MET A 118 -10.15 -16.17 -0.26
C MET A 118 -10.18 -17.65 0.10
N LYS A 119 -9.14 -18.39 -0.26
CA LYS A 119 -8.92 -19.75 0.24
C LYS A 119 -8.05 -19.68 1.49
N VAL A 120 -8.58 -20.09 2.65
CA VAL A 120 -7.84 -20.03 3.92
C VAL A 120 -6.87 -21.20 3.99
N THR A 121 -5.57 -20.93 4.01
CA THR A 121 -4.51 -21.96 4.07
C THR A 121 -3.86 -22.07 5.44
N GLU A 122 -3.96 -21.02 6.26
CA GLU A 122 -3.47 -21.01 7.64
C GLU A 122 -4.35 -20.09 8.49
N LYS A 123 -4.48 -20.42 9.77
CA LYS A 123 -5.09 -19.58 10.80
C LYS A 123 -4.14 -19.50 11.97
N TYR A 124 -3.85 -18.31 12.48
CA TYR A 124 -2.94 -18.15 13.61
C TYR A 124 -3.40 -17.07 14.58
N GLU A 125 -3.31 -17.37 15.88
CA GLU A 125 -3.64 -16.39 16.92
C GLU A 125 -2.62 -15.26 16.95
N ILE A 126 -3.13 -14.04 17.16
CA ILE A 126 -2.37 -12.82 17.39
C ILE A 126 -2.68 -12.34 18.82
N THR A 127 -1.73 -12.58 19.72
CA THR A 127 -1.84 -12.16 21.12
C THR A 127 -1.59 -10.67 21.29
N GLU A 128 -1.87 -10.10 22.45
CA GLU A 128 -1.49 -8.72 22.76
C GLU A 128 0.04 -8.51 22.64
N ALA A 129 0.84 -9.50 23.01
CA ALA A 129 2.29 -9.45 22.86
C ALA A 129 2.72 -9.44 21.39
N ASP A 130 2.05 -10.20 20.53
CA ASP A 130 2.30 -10.19 19.08
C ASP A 130 1.95 -8.84 18.45
N LYS A 131 0.82 -8.24 18.86
CA LYS A 131 0.42 -6.90 18.42
C LYS A 131 1.44 -5.85 18.86
N LYS A 132 1.86 -5.87 20.13
CA LYS A 132 2.91 -4.97 20.63
C LYS A 132 4.22 -5.15 19.88
N PHE A 133 4.59 -6.40 19.61
CA PHE A 133 5.76 -6.74 18.82
C PHE A 133 5.70 -6.15 17.39
N GLU A 134 4.57 -6.28 16.68
CA GLU A 134 4.38 -5.62 15.38
C GLU A 134 4.50 -4.10 15.51
N CYS A 135 3.82 -3.51 16.50
CA CYS A 135 3.84 -2.07 16.75
C CYS A 135 5.27 -1.53 16.93
N GLU A 136 6.05 -2.16 17.80
CA GLU A 136 7.44 -1.77 18.06
C GLU A 136 8.36 -1.97 16.84
N LYS A 137 8.13 -3.02 16.04
CA LYS A 137 8.97 -3.29 14.86
C LYS A 137 8.64 -2.45 13.64
N VAL A 138 7.43 -1.91 13.55
CA VAL A 138 6.92 -1.23 12.36
C VAL A 138 6.72 0.27 12.58
N TYR A 139 6.38 0.72 13.80
CA TYR A 139 5.94 2.10 14.04
C TYR A 139 6.81 2.86 15.06
N MET A 140 7.77 2.19 15.70
CA MET A 140 8.74 2.87 16.56
C MET A 140 9.85 3.49 15.71
N GLY A 141 10.15 4.77 15.94
CA GLY A 141 11.21 5.51 15.22
C GLY A 141 12.17 6.25 16.15
N GLU A 142 13.01 7.09 15.56
CA GLU A 142 14.01 7.89 16.28
C GLU A 142 13.42 8.94 17.22
N GLY A 143 12.14 9.29 17.06
CA GLY A 143 11.42 10.20 17.97
C GLY A 143 11.01 9.53 19.29
N THR A 144 10.84 8.20 19.29
CA THR A 144 10.49 7.39 20.47
C THR A 144 11.43 6.18 20.56
N LYS A 145 12.67 6.39 21.01
CA LYS A 145 13.77 5.42 20.85
C LYS A 145 13.64 4.19 21.76
N THR A 146 12.90 4.31 22.85
CA THR A 146 12.66 3.22 23.79
C THR A 146 11.20 2.76 23.74
N ALA A 147 10.96 1.49 24.05
CA ALA A 147 9.60 0.96 24.15
C ALA A 147 8.75 1.70 25.18
N GLU A 148 9.36 2.17 26.28
CA GLU A 148 8.67 2.96 27.31
C GLU A 148 8.17 4.31 26.75
N GLU A 149 9.04 5.06 26.07
CA GLU A 149 8.68 6.33 25.44
C GLU A 149 7.62 6.13 24.35
N PHE A 150 7.78 5.10 23.52
CA PHE A 150 6.83 4.77 22.46
C PHE A 150 5.45 4.47 23.04
N TRP A 151 5.35 3.54 23.99
CA TRP A 151 4.06 3.11 24.54
C TRP A 151 3.38 4.15 25.44
N LYS A 152 4.11 5.18 25.89
CA LYS A 152 3.53 6.31 26.64
C LYS A 152 2.51 7.10 25.81
N ILE A 153 2.70 7.19 24.49
CA ILE A 153 1.87 8.00 23.60
C ILE A 153 1.23 7.19 22.46
N ALA A 154 1.82 6.07 22.05
CA ALA A 154 1.42 5.35 20.83
C ALA A 154 -0.04 4.86 20.81
N LYS A 155 -0.60 4.47 21.96
CA LYS A 155 -1.98 3.95 22.02
C LYS A 155 -3.03 5.02 21.71
N ASP A 156 -2.76 6.26 22.08
CA ASP A 156 -3.71 7.37 21.95
C ASP A 156 -3.41 8.23 20.72
N ASP A 157 -2.13 8.36 20.37
CA ASP A 157 -1.67 9.36 19.39
C ASP A 157 -1.15 8.76 18.08
N HIS A 158 -1.00 7.43 17.96
CA HIS A 158 -0.51 6.78 16.74
C HIS A 158 -1.60 5.93 16.04
N PRO A 159 -2.20 6.41 14.94
CA PRO A 159 -3.29 5.71 14.26
C PRO A 159 -2.92 4.32 13.72
N GLY A 160 -1.71 4.15 13.17
CA GLY A 160 -1.24 2.82 12.76
C GLY A 160 -1.14 1.81 13.91
N VAL A 161 -0.73 2.25 15.11
CA VAL A 161 -0.66 1.41 16.31
C VAL A 161 -2.08 1.06 16.77
N GLN A 162 -2.99 2.03 16.78
CA GLN A 162 -4.40 1.78 17.10
C GLN A 162 -5.00 0.71 16.18
N MET A 163 -4.79 0.83 14.87
CA MET A 163 -5.24 -0.17 13.89
C MET A 163 -4.70 -1.58 14.19
N VAL A 164 -3.43 -1.71 14.59
CA VAL A 164 -2.84 -3.01 14.95
C VAL A 164 -3.41 -3.55 16.27
N MET A 165 -3.53 -2.68 17.27
CA MET A 165 -4.05 -3.06 18.59
C MET A 165 -5.52 -3.49 18.52
N GLU A 166 -6.30 -2.88 17.64
CA GLU A 166 -7.72 -3.16 17.39
C GLU A 166 -7.98 -4.40 16.53
N GLN A 167 -6.95 -5.00 15.90
CA GLN A 167 -7.13 -6.23 15.11
C GLN A 167 -7.86 -7.31 15.89
N LYS A 168 -8.65 -8.13 15.20
CA LYS A 168 -9.30 -9.29 15.84
C LYS A 168 -8.26 -10.35 16.22
N ALA A 169 -8.67 -11.34 17.02
CA ALA A 169 -7.75 -12.24 17.72
C ALA A 169 -7.01 -13.27 16.82
N VAL A 170 -7.50 -13.54 15.61
CA VAL A 170 -6.92 -14.57 14.72
C VAL A 170 -6.70 -13.99 13.34
N ASN A 171 -5.52 -14.17 12.77
CA ASN A 171 -5.29 -13.86 11.36
C ASN A 171 -5.59 -15.08 10.48
N LEU A 172 -6.24 -14.81 9.35
CA LEU A 172 -6.48 -15.78 8.28
C LEU A 172 -5.49 -15.48 7.15
N ALA A 173 -4.78 -16.50 6.68
CA ALA A 173 -3.80 -16.38 5.61
C ALA A 173 -4.21 -17.23 4.40
N GLY A 174 -3.77 -16.81 3.22
CA GLY A 174 -4.02 -17.53 1.97
C GLY A 174 -4.31 -16.64 0.77
N PRO A 175 -4.37 -17.23 -0.43
CA PRO A 175 -4.54 -16.50 -1.68
C PRO A 175 -5.95 -15.93 -1.83
N VAL A 176 -6.03 -14.78 -2.50
CA VAL A 176 -7.29 -14.06 -2.76
C VAL A 176 -7.58 -14.00 -4.26
N LYS A 177 -8.86 -13.90 -4.58
CA LYS A 177 -9.39 -13.45 -5.87
C LYS A 177 -10.19 -12.19 -5.62
N VAL A 178 -9.71 -11.06 -6.10
CA VAL A 178 -10.33 -9.75 -5.87
C VAL A 178 -11.47 -9.57 -6.88
N LEU A 179 -12.62 -9.12 -6.38
CA LEU A 179 -13.85 -9.01 -7.14
C LEU A 179 -14.23 -7.57 -7.44
N SER A 180 -13.68 -6.61 -6.68
CA SER A 180 -14.04 -5.21 -6.80
C SER A 180 -12.89 -4.28 -6.45
N GLU A 181 -12.88 -3.13 -7.12
CA GLU A 181 -12.06 -1.96 -6.80
C GLU A 181 -12.89 -0.88 -6.08
N ALA A 182 -14.06 -1.25 -5.55
CA ALA A 182 -15.03 -0.36 -4.94
C ALA A 182 -15.43 0.81 -5.88
N GLU A 183 -15.64 2.01 -5.34
CA GLU A 183 -15.99 3.18 -6.14
C GLU A 183 -14.80 3.85 -6.86
N TYR A 184 -13.56 3.42 -6.64
CA TYR A 184 -12.40 4.19 -7.09
C TYR A 184 -12.34 4.44 -8.60
N PRO A 185 -12.63 3.44 -9.47
CA PRO A 185 -12.61 3.66 -10.92
C PRO A 185 -13.64 4.68 -11.41
N SER A 186 -14.81 4.76 -10.76
CA SER A 186 -15.89 5.65 -11.18
C SER A 186 -15.81 7.03 -10.51
N LYS A 187 -15.55 7.08 -9.20
CA LYS A 187 -15.48 8.33 -8.41
C LYS A 187 -14.24 9.17 -8.74
N TYR A 188 -13.13 8.53 -9.08
CA TYR A 188 -11.86 9.20 -9.39
C TYR A 188 -11.41 8.91 -10.83
N ALA A 189 -12.37 8.75 -11.74
CA ALA A 189 -12.09 8.53 -13.16
C ALA A 189 -11.12 9.60 -13.71
N GLY A 190 -10.11 9.15 -14.44
CA GLY A 190 -9.04 10.02 -14.99
C GLY A 190 -7.91 10.35 -14.01
N VAL A 191 -8.07 10.08 -12.71
CA VAL A 191 -7.01 10.22 -11.70
C VAL A 191 -6.59 8.86 -11.17
N TYR A 192 -7.54 8.03 -10.76
CA TYR A 192 -7.26 6.66 -10.34
C TYR A 192 -6.56 5.89 -11.44
N MET A 193 -5.44 5.25 -11.09
CA MET A 193 -4.61 4.57 -12.06
C MET A 193 -4.14 3.24 -11.49
N ARG A 194 -4.17 2.21 -12.34
CA ARG A 194 -3.58 0.90 -12.06
C ARG A 194 -2.11 0.89 -12.49
N PRO A 195 -1.24 0.08 -11.87
CA PRO A 195 0.16 -0.07 -12.29
C PRO A 195 0.36 -0.36 -13.79
N ALA A 196 -0.52 -1.15 -14.40
CA ALA A 196 -0.44 -1.45 -15.83
C ALA A 196 -0.69 -0.21 -16.70
N GLU A 197 -1.58 0.69 -16.26
CA GLU A 197 -1.93 1.91 -16.97
C GLU A 197 -0.80 2.94 -16.91
N SER A 198 -0.21 3.17 -15.72
CA SER A 198 0.94 4.08 -15.58
C SER A 198 2.13 3.62 -16.40
N ARG A 199 2.45 2.31 -16.35
CA ARG A 199 3.54 1.73 -17.14
C ARG A 199 3.31 1.88 -18.64
N LYS A 200 2.08 1.68 -19.12
CA LYS A 200 1.73 1.90 -20.51
C LYS A 200 1.96 3.35 -20.91
N ILE A 201 1.49 4.31 -20.12
CA ILE A 201 1.68 5.74 -20.38
C ILE A 201 3.17 6.11 -20.40
N PHE A 202 3.97 5.61 -19.45
CA PHE A 202 5.41 5.87 -19.41
C PHE A 202 6.11 5.31 -20.65
N ALA A 203 5.75 4.11 -21.10
CA ALA A 203 6.30 3.52 -22.31
C ALA A 203 5.89 4.29 -23.57
N GLU A 204 4.64 4.73 -23.69
CA GLU A 204 4.14 5.54 -24.81
C GLU A 204 4.83 6.92 -24.88
N ARG A 205 5.19 7.49 -23.73
CA ARG A 205 6.00 8.72 -23.64
C ARG A 205 7.51 8.50 -23.80
N GLY A 206 7.95 7.25 -23.92
CA GLY A 206 9.37 6.91 -24.00
C GLY A 206 10.16 7.16 -22.72
N TRP A 207 9.51 7.27 -21.56
CA TRP A 207 10.16 7.50 -20.27
C TRP A 207 10.83 6.21 -19.74
N THR A 208 11.98 6.36 -19.09
CA THR A 208 12.76 5.31 -18.42
C THR A 208 13.07 5.64 -16.97
N GLU A 209 13.44 6.89 -16.70
CA GLU A 209 13.67 7.39 -15.36
C GLU A 209 12.46 8.23 -14.93
N ILE A 210 11.69 7.70 -13.97
CA ILE A 210 10.47 8.34 -13.48
C ILE A 210 10.58 8.51 -11.98
N ALA A 211 10.49 9.75 -11.52
CA ALA A 211 10.41 10.07 -10.11
C ALA A 211 8.97 10.11 -9.62
N ALA A 212 8.67 9.45 -8.52
CA ALA A 212 7.36 9.53 -7.89
C ALA A 212 7.34 10.56 -6.76
N LEU A 213 6.29 11.38 -6.71
CA LEU A 213 5.97 12.21 -5.55
C LEU A 213 4.70 11.68 -4.87
N GLN A 214 4.79 11.31 -3.59
CA GLN A 214 3.64 11.01 -2.75
C GLN A 214 2.98 12.29 -2.27
N LEU A 215 1.64 12.36 -2.36
CA LEU A 215 0.87 13.45 -1.77
C LEU A 215 -0.38 12.96 -1.04
N ARG A 216 -0.66 13.59 0.11
CA ARG A 216 -1.95 13.56 0.79
C ARG A 216 -2.62 14.94 0.90
N ASN A 217 -1.91 15.99 0.50
CA ASN A 217 -2.27 17.40 0.62
C ASN A 217 -2.13 18.10 -0.75
N PRO A 218 -2.73 19.29 -0.95
CA PRO A 218 -2.44 20.14 -2.10
C PRO A 218 -0.94 20.42 -2.26
N MET A 219 -0.51 20.65 -3.50
CA MET A 219 0.86 21.07 -3.78
C MET A 219 1.03 22.57 -3.52
N HIS A 220 2.18 22.93 -2.93
CA HIS A 220 2.63 24.30 -2.78
C HIS A 220 3.98 24.45 -3.49
N ARG A 221 4.55 25.67 -3.50
CA ARG A 221 5.81 25.98 -4.22
C ARG A 221 6.99 25.10 -3.80
N SER A 222 7.03 24.60 -2.57
CA SER A 222 8.06 23.65 -2.13
C SER A 222 7.92 22.30 -2.84
N HIS A 223 6.71 21.72 -2.90
CA HIS A 223 6.44 20.48 -3.62
C HIS A 223 6.68 20.64 -5.13
N GLU A 224 6.25 21.77 -5.69
CA GLU A 224 6.53 22.14 -7.09
C GLU A 224 8.04 22.15 -7.38
N TYR A 225 8.84 22.79 -6.52
CA TYR A 225 10.29 22.87 -6.68
C TYR A 225 10.96 21.48 -6.63
N LEU A 226 10.51 20.59 -5.74
CA LEU A 226 10.98 19.21 -5.69
C LEU A 226 10.67 18.45 -6.99
N CYS A 227 9.46 18.59 -7.53
CA CYS A 227 9.10 18.00 -8.82
C CYS A 227 9.95 18.56 -9.96
N LYS A 228 10.25 19.87 -9.96
CA LYS A 228 11.11 20.49 -10.98
C LYS A 228 12.53 19.96 -10.93
N ILE A 229 13.12 19.81 -9.74
CA ILE A 229 14.43 19.15 -9.58
C ILE A 229 14.39 17.74 -10.17
N ALA A 230 13.32 16.97 -9.91
CA ALA A 230 13.19 15.64 -10.45
C ALA A 230 13.11 15.63 -11.99
N VAL A 231 12.37 16.57 -12.60
CA VAL A 231 12.25 16.72 -14.06
C VAL A 231 13.60 17.08 -14.72
N GLU A 232 14.51 17.77 -14.02
CA GLU A 232 15.85 18.07 -14.54
C GLU A 232 16.75 16.83 -14.62
N VAL A 233 16.45 15.77 -13.85
CA VAL A 233 17.30 14.56 -13.73
C VAL A 233 16.58 13.26 -14.09
N CYS A 234 15.33 13.34 -14.55
CA CYS A 234 14.48 12.20 -14.92
C CYS A 234 13.69 12.55 -16.19
N ASP A 235 13.19 11.54 -16.89
CA ASP A 235 12.37 11.73 -18.08
C ASP A 235 11.03 12.40 -17.76
N GLY A 236 10.49 12.11 -16.57
CA GLY A 236 9.29 12.75 -16.03
C GLY A 236 9.06 12.48 -14.54
N VAL A 237 8.03 13.13 -14.01
CA VAL A 237 7.59 12.97 -12.62
C VAL A 237 6.15 12.47 -12.56
N PHE A 238 5.92 11.44 -11.74
CA PHE A 238 4.61 10.91 -11.43
C PHE A 238 4.13 11.46 -10.08
N ILE A 239 3.24 12.45 -10.14
CA ILE A 239 2.57 13.02 -8.97
C ILE A 239 1.45 12.06 -8.58
N HIS A 240 1.72 11.20 -7.60
CA HIS A 240 0.87 10.06 -7.27
C HIS A 240 0.22 10.26 -5.91
N SER A 241 -1.04 10.67 -5.93
CA SER A 241 -1.77 11.12 -4.75
C SER A 241 -2.60 10.01 -4.12
N LEU A 242 -2.70 10.02 -2.80
CA LEU A 242 -3.66 9.18 -2.09
C LEU A 242 -5.08 9.67 -2.43
N VAL A 243 -5.88 8.80 -3.03
CA VAL A 243 -7.32 8.98 -3.27
C VAL A 243 -8.02 7.93 -2.42
N GLY A 244 -8.63 8.32 -1.31
CA GLY A 244 -9.11 7.36 -0.30
C GLY A 244 -9.66 8.06 0.92
N ASN A 245 -9.91 7.28 1.98
CA ASN A 245 -10.42 7.79 3.23
C ASN A 245 -9.44 8.81 3.82
N LEU A 246 -10.00 9.90 4.35
CA LEU A 246 -9.26 11.03 4.86
C LEU A 246 -9.42 11.13 6.37
N LYS A 247 -8.42 11.70 7.03
CA LYS A 247 -8.58 12.05 8.44
C LYS A 247 -9.52 13.25 8.57
N PRO A 248 -10.29 13.35 9.68
CA PRO A 248 -11.02 14.57 9.99
C PRO A 248 -10.10 15.79 9.93
N GLY A 249 -10.46 16.78 9.11
CA GLY A 249 -9.67 18.00 8.88
C GLY A 249 -8.88 18.03 7.56
N ASP A 250 -8.74 16.91 6.86
CA ASP A 250 -8.11 16.88 5.54
C ASP A 250 -9.00 17.51 4.45
N ILE A 251 -8.39 18.20 3.49
CA ILE A 251 -9.07 18.79 2.33
C ILE A 251 -9.62 17.66 1.44
N PRO A 252 -10.90 17.67 1.00
CA PRO A 252 -11.47 16.62 0.15
C PRO A 252 -10.65 16.30 -1.10
N ALA A 253 -10.62 15.03 -1.50
CA ALA A 253 -9.77 14.55 -2.60
C ALA A 253 -10.03 15.28 -3.93
N GLU A 254 -11.29 15.55 -4.27
CA GLU A 254 -11.67 16.29 -5.48
C GLU A 254 -11.13 17.73 -5.52
N VAL A 255 -11.00 18.37 -4.35
CA VAL A 255 -10.42 19.71 -4.24
C VAL A 255 -8.90 19.62 -4.40
N ARG A 256 -8.25 18.63 -3.76
CA ARG A 256 -6.81 18.42 -3.92
C ARG A 256 -6.41 18.15 -5.37
N VAL A 257 -7.17 17.30 -6.07
CA VAL A 257 -6.98 17.02 -7.50
C VAL A 257 -7.02 18.33 -8.30
N LYS A 258 -8.07 19.15 -8.13
CA LYS A 258 -8.19 20.45 -8.81
C LYS A 258 -7.02 21.40 -8.50
N CYS A 259 -6.53 21.42 -7.26
CA CYS A 259 -5.37 22.24 -6.90
C CYS A 259 -4.09 21.78 -7.61
N ILE A 260 -3.86 20.46 -7.69
CA ILE A 260 -2.70 19.90 -8.38
C ILE A 260 -2.82 20.14 -9.89
N ASP A 261 -3.99 19.88 -10.49
CA ASP A 261 -4.25 20.12 -11.92
C ASP A 261 -3.95 21.58 -12.31
N ALA A 262 -4.41 22.53 -11.48
CA ALA A 262 -4.15 23.95 -11.72
C ALA A 262 -2.66 24.29 -11.69
N LEU A 263 -1.90 23.67 -10.78
CA LEU A 263 -0.46 23.89 -10.67
C LEU A 263 0.29 23.24 -11.84
N VAL A 264 -0.05 22.00 -12.21
CA VAL A 264 0.54 21.29 -13.35
C VAL A 264 0.29 22.05 -14.65
N LYS A 265 -0.97 22.42 -14.93
CA LYS A 265 -1.35 23.11 -16.17
C LYS A 265 -0.63 24.44 -16.39
N ASN A 266 -0.38 25.21 -15.32
CA ASN A 266 0.13 26.57 -15.44
C ASN A 266 1.64 26.68 -15.21
N TYR A 267 2.29 25.70 -14.58
CA TYR A 267 3.69 25.83 -14.13
C TYR A 267 4.62 24.67 -14.50
N PHE A 268 4.12 23.65 -15.22
CA PHE A 268 4.91 22.54 -15.73
C PHE A 268 4.81 22.40 -17.25
N VAL A 269 5.83 21.76 -17.82
CA VAL A 269 5.74 21.22 -19.18
C VAL A 269 4.87 19.96 -19.12
N GLU A 270 3.75 19.96 -19.84
CA GLU A 270 2.73 18.89 -19.78
C GLU A 270 3.32 17.50 -20.06
N ASP A 271 4.22 17.40 -21.04
CA ASP A 271 4.91 16.16 -21.40
C ASP A 271 5.93 15.66 -20.37
N LYS A 272 6.15 16.38 -19.26
CA LYS A 272 7.09 15.99 -18.19
C LYS A 272 6.42 15.56 -16.90
N VAL A 273 5.09 15.62 -16.83
CA VAL A 273 4.33 15.32 -15.62
C VAL A 273 3.20 14.35 -15.92
N LEU A 274 3.02 13.38 -15.05
CA LEU A 274 1.80 12.57 -15.00
C LEU A 274 1.21 12.72 -13.61
N GLN A 275 -0.09 12.95 -13.53
CA GLN A 275 -0.84 12.90 -12.29
C GLN A 275 -1.63 11.59 -12.22
N GLY A 276 -1.65 10.99 -11.04
CA GLY A 276 -2.46 9.80 -10.79
C GLY A 276 -2.84 9.67 -9.32
N GLY A 277 -3.68 8.68 -9.03
CA GLY A 277 -4.15 8.37 -7.69
C GLY A 277 -4.08 6.88 -7.37
N TYR A 278 -3.94 6.54 -6.10
CA TYR A 278 -4.01 5.17 -5.58
C TYR A 278 -4.89 5.04 -4.32
N PRO A 279 -5.48 3.86 -4.06
CA PRO A 279 -6.60 3.65 -3.13
C PRO A 279 -6.18 2.99 -1.81
N LEU A 280 -5.19 3.54 -1.10
CA LEU A 280 -4.66 2.93 0.13
C LEU A 280 -4.81 3.89 1.32
N ASP A 281 -5.22 3.35 2.46
CA ASP A 281 -5.24 4.09 3.73
C ASP A 281 -3.82 4.21 4.30
N MET A 282 -3.47 5.40 4.78
CA MET A 282 -2.17 5.61 5.42
C MET A 282 -2.06 4.86 6.74
N ARG A 283 -0.91 4.22 6.93
CA ARG A 283 -0.54 3.52 8.17
C ARG A 283 0.17 4.45 9.16
N TYR A 284 0.65 5.60 8.67
CA TYR A 284 1.46 6.57 9.41
C TYR A 284 2.73 5.94 10.00
N ALA A 285 3.32 4.98 9.28
CA ALA A 285 4.49 4.23 9.76
C ALA A 285 5.82 4.90 9.39
N GLY A 286 5.80 6.21 9.08
CA GLY A 286 6.98 7.03 8.80
C GLY A 286 7.98 6.34 7.87
N PRO A 287 9.20 6.02 8.34
CA PRO A 287 10.22 5.34 7.56
C PRO A 287 9.78 4.01 6.93
N ARG A 288 9.04 3.17 7.66
CA ARG A 288 8.53 1.88 7.14
C ARG A 288 7.52 2.09 6.02
N GLU A 289 6.70 3.12 6.12
CA GLU A 289 5.73 3.45 5.08
C GLU A 289 6.40 4.12 3.87
N ALA A 290 7.51 4.85 4.05
CA ALA A 290 8.33 5.32 2.94
C ALA A 290 8.86 4.16 2.07
N LEU A 291 9.23 3.04 2.70
CA LEU A 291 9.62 1.81 1.99
C LEU A 291 8.42 1.15 1.27
N LEU A 292 7.24 1.09 1.91
CA LEU A 292 6.03 0.56 1.27
C LEU A 292 5.65 1.40 0.06
N HIS A 293 5.70 2.71 0.24
CA HIS A 293 5.52 3.72 -0.78
C HIS A 293 6.44 3.49 -1.98
N ALA A 294 7.75 3.31 -1.76
CA ALA A 294 8.70 3.00 -2.83
C ALA A 294 8.40 1.65 -3.51
N THR A 295 8.06 0.62 -2.73
CA THR A 295 7.78 -0.73 -3.22
C THR A 295 6.64 -0.75 -4.24
N PHE A 296 5.49 -0.16 -3.90
CA PHE A 296 4.41 -0.15 -4.89
C PHE A 296 4.71 0.80 -6.05
N ARG A 297 5.48 1.87 -5.85
CA ARG A 297 5.85 2.78 -6.95
C ARG A 297 6.77 2.15 -7.97
N GLN A 298 7.67 1.27 -7.53
CA GLN A 298 8.36 0.35 -8.43
C GLN A 298 7.35 -0.46 -9.24
N ASN A 299 6.29 -1.00 -8.63
CA ASN A 299 5.22 -1.67 -9.37
C ASN A 299 4.49 -0.76 -10.36
N TYR A 300 4.30 0.54 -10.07
CA TYR A 300 3.78 1.53 -11.03
C TYR A 300 4.77 1.91 -12.14
N GLY A 301 6.03 1.48 -12.07
CA GLY A 301 7.07 1.75 -13.07
C GLY A 301 7.98 2.93 -12.73
N CYS A 302 7.90 3.47 -11.51
CA CYS A 302 8.78 4.55 -11.06
C CYS A 302 10.12 4.01 -10.57
N SER A 303 11.22 4.55 -11.09
CA SER A 303 12.60 4.15 -10.74
C SER A 303 13.25 5.07 -9.69
N ARG A 304 12.61 6.20 -9.38
CA ARG A 304 13.05 7.14 -8.35
C ARG A 304 11.89 7.50 -7.43
N MET A 305 12.20 7.83 -6.18
CA MET A 305 11.21 8.24 -5.18
C MET A 305 11.67 9.53 -4.51
N ILE A 306 10.80 10.53 -4.47
CA ILE A 306 11.04 11.76 -3.72
C ILE A 306 10.61 11.53 -2.27
N ILE A 307 11.58 11.55 -1.35
CA ILE A 307 11.34 11.45 0.09
C ILE A 307 11.73 12.76 0.77
N GLY A 308 10.73 13.46 1.28
CA GLY A 308 10.92 14.73 2.00
C GLY A 308 11.23 14.55 3.49
N ARG A 309 11.17 15.68 4.21
CA ARG A 309 11.20 15.70 5.68
C ARG A 309 9.93 15.04 6.23
N ASP A 310 10.08 14.22 7.27
CA ASP A 310 8.97 13.60 8.03
C ASP A 310 7.97 12.82 7.13
N HIS A 311 8.51 12.12 6.13
CA HIS A 311 7.70 11.43 5.14
C HIS A 311 6.84 10.33 5.78
N ALA A 312 5.53 10.39 5.55
CA ALA A 312 4.54 9.49 6.14
C ALA A 312 4.53 9.46 7.69
N GLY A 313 5.11 10.48 8.34
CA GLY A 313 5.12 10.60 9.79
C GLY A 313 3.77 11.04 10.38
N VAL A 314 3.72 10.92 11.71
CA VAL A 314 2.67 11.42 12.59
C VAL A 314 3.32 11.84 13.90
N GLY A 315 2.86 12.94 14.50
CA GLY A 315 3.36 13.45 15.79
C GLY A 315 4.88 13.55 15.84
N ASP A 316 5.45 13.24 17.00
CA ASP A 316 6.90 13.25 17.25
C ASP A 316 7.47 11.82 17.33
N PHE A 317 6.90 10.85 16.60
CA PHE A 317 7.32 9.44 16.64
C PHE A 317 8.61 9.17 15.85
N TYR A 318 8.94 10.00 14.86
CA TYR A 318 10.00 9.73 13.88
C TYR A 318 11.01 10.87 13.79
N GLY A 319 12.25 10.54 13.42
CA GLY A 319 13.26 11.54 13.08
C GLY A 319 12.93 12.26 11.77
N MET A 320 13.28 13.54 11.69
CA MET A 320 12.96 14.40 10.52
C MET A 320 13.41 13.84 9.16
N PHE A 321 14.50 13.08 9.13
CA PHE A 321 15.07 12.47 7.91
C PHE A 321 15.19 10.94 8.00
N GLU A 322 14.58 10.33 9.01
CA GLU A 322 14.67 8.89 9.24
C GLU A 322 14.08 8.09 8.06
N ALA A 323 13.03 8.63 7.44
CA ALA A 323 12.44 8.05 6.24
C ALA A 323 13.37 8.09 5.00
N GLN A 324 14.42 8.93 5.00
CA GLN A 324 15.44 8.93 3.95
C GLN A 324 16.53 7.90 4.27
N THR A 325 17.06 7.91 5.50
CA THR A 325 18.20 7.06 5.89
C THR A 325 17.83 5.59 6.07
N ILE A 326 16.54 5.26 6.18
CA ILE A 326 16.11 3.85 6.26
C ILE A 326 16.49 3.05 5.01
N PHE A 327 16.57 3.66 3.83
CA PHE A 327 16.96 3.00 2.59
C PHE A 327 18.42 2.47 2.63
N ASP A 328 19.27 3.00 3.50
CA ASP A 328 20.64 2.51 3.71
C ASP A 328 20.69 1.22 4.54
N LYS A 329 19.59 0.89 5.23
CA LYS A 329 19.53 -0.16 6.25
C LYS A 329 18.71 -1.39 5.82
N ILE A 330 18.04 -1.35 4.67
CA ILE A 330 17.20 -2.46 4.20
C ILE A 330 18.02 -3.63 3.63
N PRO A 331 17.51 -4.87 3.72
CA PRO A 331 18.16 -6.01 3.08
C PRO A 331 18.11 -5.89 1.55
N LYS A 332 19.10 -6.47 0.87
CA LYS A 332 19.23 -6.49 -0.60
C LYS A 332 19.27 -7.93 -1.13
N PRO A 333 18.16 -8.69 -1.04
CA PRO A 333 18.12 -10.07 -1.52
C PRO A 333 18.28 -10.15 -3.06
N ALA A 334 18.94 -11.20 -3.54
CA ALA A 334 19.21 -11.38 -4.97
C ALA A 334 17.98 -11.82 -5.78
N GLY A 335 18.07 -11.75 -7.11
CA GLY A 335 17.06 -12.33 -8.02
C GLY A 335 15.77 -11.53 -8.14
N GLY A 336 15.85 -10.19 -8.19
CA GLY A 336 14.68 -9.31 -8.33
C GLY A 336 13.82 -9.19 -7.06
N LYS A 337 14.30 -9.74 -5.94
CA LYS A 337 13.62 -9.74 -4.64
C LYS A 337 13.91 -8.52 -3.78
N ALA A 338 14.95 -7.75 -4.11
CA ALA A 338 15.26 -6.48 -3.45
C ALA A 338 14.34 -5.38 -3.98
N LEU A 339 14.01 -4.42 -3.10
CA LEU A 339 13.55 -3.12 -3.54
C LEU A 339 14.68 -2.45 -4.33
N MET A 340 14.36 -1.99 -5.54
CA MET A 340 15.34 -1.44 -6.49
C MET A 340 15.45 0.08 -6.45
#